data_AF-A0A5C6YLK0-F1
#
_entry.id   AF-A0A5C6YLK0-F1
#
_cell.length_a   1.000
_cell.length_b   1.000
_cell.length_c   1.000
_cell.angle_alpha   90.00
_cell.angle_beta   90.00
_cell.angle_gamma   90.00
#
_symmetry.space_group_name_H-M   'P 1'
#
loop_
_entity.id
_entity.type
_entity.pdbx_description
1 polymer ?
#
loop_
_entity_poly.entity_id
_entity_poly.type
_entity_poly.pdbx_seq_one_letter_code
_entity_poly.pdbx_strand_id
1 'polypeptide(L)'
;MGLISKRKNKKYSYKPRHFDSDGESSPFSMGHKFDQYRTTVGDNKGLKGKFQTAWADLRQSSDRNANRRLIVIIAVLVLLFLFIIEFDLSIFYA
;
A
#
# COMPACT_ATOMS: atom_id res chain seq x y z
N MET A 1 4.45 14.98 -1.98
CA MET A 1 4.59 14.96 -3.45
C MET A 1 4.28 16.35 -3.95
N GLY A 2 5.28 17.09 -4.42
CA GLY A 2 5.07 18.40 -5.03
C GLY A 2 4.49 18.26 -6.44
N LEU A 3 3.96 19.36 -6.97
CA LEU A 3 3.32 19.51 -8.29
C LEU A 3 4.20 19.14 -9.50
N ILE A 4 5.43 18.69 -9.29
CA ILE A 4 6.38 18.32 -10.34
C ILE A 4 6.83 16.88 -10.07
N SER A 5 6.24 15.91 -10.78
CA SER A 5 6.65 14.51 -10.67
C SER A 5 8.06 14.34 -11.23
N LYS A 6 8.97 13.72 -10.47
CA LYS A 6 10.32 13.41 -10.96
C LYS A 6 10.24 12.43 -12.13
N ARG A 7 11.00 12.71 -13.20
CA ARG A 7 11.12 11.83 -14.35
C ARG A 7 11.62 10.46 -13.90
N LYS A 8 10.92 9.39 -14.28
CA LYS A 8 11.32 8.01 -13.96
C LYS A 8 12.57 7.63 -14.76
N ASN A 9 13.39 6.74 -14.19
CA ASN A 9 14.57 6.19 -14.86
C ASN A 9 14.16 5.42 -16.13
N LYS A 10 14.97 5.50 -17.19
CA LYS A 10 14.74 4.74 -18.43
C LYS A 10 14.90 3.24 -18.12
N LYS A 11 13.88 2.44 -18.43
CA LYS A 11 13.93 0.97 -18.34
C LYS A 11 14.35 0.44 -19.71
N TYR A 12 15.44 -0.34 -19.78
CA TYR A 12 15.89 -0.97 -21.01
C TYR A 12 15.35 -2.40 -21.06
N SER A 13 14.59 -2.76 -22.11
CA SER A 13 14.14 -4.13 -22.33
C SER A 13 15.22 -4.89 -23.12
N TYR A 14 16.03 -5.67 -22.42
CA TYR A 14 16.96 -6.59 -23.07
C TYR A 14 16.21 -7.88 -23.45
N LYS A 15 16.12 -8.15 -24.76
CA LYS A 15 15.64 -9.43 -25.30
C LYS A 15 16.85 -10.28 -25.73
N PRO A 16 17.18 -11.36 -25.00
CA PRO A 16 18.26 -12.26 -25.39
C PRO A 16 17.91 -12.99 -26.69
N ARG A 17 18.91 -13.30 -27.52
CA ARG A 17 18.73 -13.98 -28.83
C ARG A 17 18.52 -15.50 -28.73
N HIS A 18 18.96 -16.11 -27.63
CA HIS A 18 19.01 -17.57 -27.46
C HIS A 18 18.25 -18.06 -26.23
N PHE A 19 17.44 -17.19 -25.62
CA PHE A 19 16.70 -17.52 -24.40
C PHE A 19 15.25 -17.08 -24.55
N ASP A 20 14.36 -18.05 -24.67
CA ASP A 20 12.93 -17.84 -24.63
C ASP A 20 12.49 -17.79 -23.16
N SER A 21 12.11 -16.61 -22.70
CA SER A 21 11.63 -16.39 -21.34
C SER A 21 10.11 -16.45 -21.35
N ASP A 22 9.53 -17.61 -21.01
CA ASP A 22 8.08 -17.78 -20.85
C ASP A 22 7.54 -17.24 -19.51
N GLY A 23 8.40 -16.67 -18.66
CA GLY A 23 8.05 -16.05 -17.38
C GLY A 23 7.99 -14.51 -17.42
N GLU A 24 7.27 -13.92 -16.45
CA GLU A 24 7.00 -12.46 -16.34
C GLU A 24 8.26 -11.56 -16.25
N SER A 25 9.47 -12.11 -16.05
CA SER A 25 10.71 -11.32 -15.93
C SER A 25 11.90 -11.95 -16.67
N SER A 26 12.65 -11.12 -17.40
CA SER A 26 13.92 -11.51 -18.02
C SER A 26 14.96 -11.80 -16.93
N PRO A 27 15.78 -12.87 -17.04
CA PRO A 27 16.84 -13.17 -16.06
C PRO A 27 17.92 -12.08 -15.98
N PHE A 28 17.93 -11.17 -16.95
CA PHE A 28 18.83 -10.01 -17.00
C PHE A 28 18.19 -8.73 -16.45
N SER A 29 16.96 -8.80 -15.93
CA SER A 29 16.32 -7.65 -15.30
C SER A 29 17.03 -7.30 -13.99
N MET A 30 17.51 -6.07 -13.90
CA MET A 30 18.14 -5.53 -12.69
C MET A 30 17.05 -5.13 -11.69
N GLY A 31 16.45 -6.12 -11.04
CA GLY A 31 15.51 -5.96 -9.93
C GLY A 31 16.11 -6.44 -8.62
N HIS A 32 15.71 -5.85 -7.50
CA HIS A 32 16.09 -6.38 -6.20
C HIS A 32 15.31 -7.68 -5.94
N LYS A 33 15.94 -8.71 -5.34
CA LYS A 33 15.31 -10.03 -5.09
C LYS A 33 13.96 -9.96 -4.35
N PHE A 34 13.77 -8.90 -3.58
CA PHE A 34 12.56 -8.67 -2.78
C PHE A 34 11.54 -7.73 -3.44
N ASP A 35 11.81 -7.19 -4.63
CA ASP A 35 10.87 -6.29 -5.31
C ASP A 35 9.55 -6.99 -5.66
N GLN A 36 9.61 -8.28 -5.99
CA GLN A 36 8.42 -9.11 -6.26
C GLN A 36 7.50 -9.29 -5.04
N TYR A 37 8.02 -9.11 -3.82
CA TYR A 37 7.24 -9.25 -2.58
C TYR A 37 6.81 -7.89 -1.99
N ARG A 38 7.18 -6.78 -2.63
CA ARG A 38 6.85 -5.42 -2.17
C ARG A 38 5.53 -4.96 -2.77
N THR A 39 4.46 -5.01 -1.98
CA THR A 39 3.15 -4.46 -2.36
C THR A 39 3.08 -2.94 -2.16
N THR A 40 3.91 -2.40 -1.27
CA THR A 40 3.86 -1.00 -0.79
C THR A 40 4.79 -0.04 -1.53
N VAL A 41 5.80 -0.55 -2.25
CA VAL A 41 6.84 0.25 -2.91
C VAL A 41 6.79 0.00 -4.42
N GLY A 42 6.51 1.02 -5.22
CA GLY A 42 6.34 0.85 -6.67
C GLY A 42 5.72 2.06 -7.35
N ASP A 43 5.46 1.93 -8.66
CA ASP A 43 4.91 2.99 -9.50
C ASP A 43 3.64 3.58 -8.89
N ASN A 44 3.58 4.91 -8.90
CA ASN A 44 2.68 5.75 -8.12
C ASN A 44 1.19 5.43 -8.38
N LYS A 45 0.66 4.43 -7.67
CA LYS A 45 -0.77 4.15 -7.59
C LYS A 45 -1.41 5.40 -6.96
N GLY A 46 -2.21 6.15 -7.72
CA GLY A 46 -2.96 7.30 -7.19
C GLY A 46 -3.82 6.91 -5.97
N LEU A 47 -4.53 7.88 -5.38
CA LEU A 47 -5.35 7.66 -4.17
C LEU A 47 -6.18 6.35 -4.24
N LYS A 48 -6.90 6.13 -5.35
CA LYS A 48 -7.68 4.91 -5.59
C LYS A 48 -6.86 3.61 -5.46
N GLY A 49 -5.68 3.57 -6.06
CA GLY A 49 -4.84 2.37 -6.03
C GLY A 49 -4.16 2.13 -4.68
N LYS A 50 -3.95 3.19 -3.88
CA LYS A 50 -3.53 3.07 -2.47
C LYS A 50 -4.66 2.46 -1.63
N PHE A 51 -5.89 2.95 -1.78
CA PHE A 51 -7.06 2.38 -1.10
C PHE A 51 -7.26 0.90 -1.44
N GLN A 52 -7.21 0.55 -2.73
CA GLN A 52 -7.39 -0.83 -3.16
C GLN A 52 -6.30 -1.77 -2.64
N THR A 53 -5.04 -1.32 -2.61
CA THR A 53 -3.93 -2.12 -2.08
C THR A 53 -4.06 -2.29 -0.56
N ALA A 54 -4.33 -1.22 0.18
CA ALA A 54 -4.54 -1.29 1.63
C ALA A 54 -5.72 -2.20 2.02
N TRP A 55 -6.81 -2.19 1.23
CA TRP A 55 -7.95 -3.08 1.43
C TRP A 55 -7.61 -4.55 1.19
N ALA A 56 -6.81 -4.83 0.15
CA ALA A 56 -6.32 -6.18 -0.11
C ALA A 56 -5.40 -6.68 1.03
N ASP A 57 -4.48 -5.83 1.48
CA ASP A 57 -3.56 -6.15 2.58
C ASP A 57 -4.31 -6.40 3.91
N LEU A 58 -5.37 -5.62 4.19
CA LEU A 58 -6.23 -5.81 5.36
C LEU A 58 -6.96 -7.16 5.34
N ARG A 59 -7.36 -7.64 4.15
CA ARG A 59 -8.02 -8.95 4.00
C ARG A 59 -7.04 -10.12 4.07
N GLN A 60 -5.81 -9.92 3.59
CA GLN A 60 -4.79 -10.97 3.52
C GLN A 60 -4.05 -11.18 4.85
N SER A 61 -3.99 -10.14 5.70
CA SER A 61 -3.38 -10.22 7.03
C SER A 61 -4.28 -11.03 8.01
N SER A 62 -4.02 -12.34 8.06
CA SER A 62 -4.63 -13.30 9.01
C SER A 62 -4.19 -13.09 10.47
N ASP A 63 -3.27 -12.17 10.74
CA ASP A 63 -2.77 -11.94 12.09
C ASP A 63 -3.80 -11.21 12.96
N ARG A 64 -4.49 -12.01 13.80
CA ARG A 64 -5.49 -11.54 14.76
C ARG A 64 -4.94 -10.49 15.73
N ASN A 65 -3.65 -10.55 16.07
CA ASN A 65 -3.03 -9.57 16.97
C ASN A 65 -2.83 -8.23 16.26
N ALA A 66 -2.43 -8.24 14.99
CA ALA A 66 -2.32 -7.03 14.18
C ALA A 66 -3.69 -6.34 14.02
N ASN A 67 -4.74 -7.10 13.74
CA ASN A 67 -6.10 -6.56 13.61
C ASN A 67 -6.62 -5.95 14.91
N ARG A 68 -6.35 -6.57 16.07
CA ARG A 68 -6.69 -5.99 17.38
C ARG A 68 -5.99 -4.66 17.62
N ARG A 69 -4.68 -4.58 17.35
CA ARG A 69 -3.92 -3.32 17.49
C ARG A 69 -4.46 -2.24 16.56
N LEU A 70 -4.79 -2.59 15.33
CA LEU A 70 -5.38 -1.68 14.35
C LEU A 70 -6.70 -1.09 14.85
N ILE A 71 -7.60 -1.94 15.37
CA ILE A 71 -8.88 -1.48 15.96
C ILE A 71 -8.65 -0.53 17.14
N VAL A 72 -7.72 -0.87 18.04
CA VAL A 72 -7.38 0.00 19.19
C VAL A 72 -6.87 1.35 18.72
N ILE A 73 -5.98 1.38 17.72
CA ILE A 73 -5.45 2.62 17.14
C ILE A 73 -6.59 3.46 16.54
N ILE A 74 -7.49 2.85 15.76
CA ILE A 74 -8.65 3.56 15.18
C ILE A 74 -9.54 4.13 16.29
N ALA A 75 -9.86 3.35 17.32
CA ALA A 75 -10.70 3.79 18.43
C ALA A 75 -10.10 5.00 19.15
N VAL A 76 -8.79 4.98 19.43
CA VAL A 76 -8.09 6.10 20.08
C VAL A 76 -8.09 7.35 19.18
N LEU A 77 -7.82 7.21 17.88
CA LEU A 77 -7.83 8.34 16.95
C LEU A 77 -9.22 8.97 16.82
N VAL A 78 -10.28 8.15 16.78
CA VAL A 78 -11.66 8.64 16.76
C VAL A 78 -12.00 9.35 18.06
N LEU A 79 -11.64 8.79 19.22
CA LEU A 79 -11.88 9.43 20.51
C LEU A 79 -11.18 10.79 20.61
N LEU A 80 -9.91 10.87 20.22
CA LEU A 80 -9.18 12.15 20.18
C LEU A 80 -9.82 13.16 19.24
N PHE A 81 -10.27 12.71 18.06
CA PHE A 81 -10.97 13.58 17.12
C PHE A 81 -12.28 14.12 17.72
N LEU A 82 -13.10 13.26 18.31
CA LEU A 82 -14.36 13.63 18.97
C LEU A 82 -14.13 14.60 20.14
N PHE A 83 -13.05 14.40 20.88
CA PHE A 83 -12.65 15.30 21.97
C PHE A 83 -12.29 16.71 21.48
N ILE A 84 -11.54 16.82 20.39
CA ILE A 84 -11.11 18.12 19.83
C ILE A 84 -12.30 18.98 19.38
N ILE A 85 -13.35 18.35 18.83
CA ILE A 85 -14.54 19.04 18.33
C ILE A 85 -15.65 19.17 19.38
N GLU A 86 -15.39 18.75 20.63
CA GLU A 86 -16.37 18.71 21.72
C GLU A 86 -17.68 18.00 21.32
N PHE A 87 -17.56 16.87 20.60
CA PHE A 87 -18.72 16.16 20.08
C PHE A 87 -19.54 15.53 21.21
N ASP A 88 -20.83 15.83 21.23
CA ASP A 88 -21.77 15.29 22.21
C ASP A 88 -22.14 13.83 21.91
N LEU A 89 -21.67 12.90 22.74
CA LEU A 89 -21.95 11.47 22.63
C LEU A 89 -23.33 11.08 23.17
N SER A 90 -24.01 11.99 23.89
CA SER A 90 -25.33 11.72 24.47
C SER A 90 -26.42 11.55 23.40
N ILE A 91 -26.19 12.07 22.19
CA ILE A 91 -27.10 11.95 21.03
C ILE A 91 -27.42 10.50 20.64
N PHE A 92 -26.60 9.53 21.04
CA PHE A 92 -26.80 8.11 20.71
C PHE A 92 -27.61 7.32 21.76
N TYR A 93 -27.89 7.91 22.93
CA TYR A 93 -28.63 7.26 24.02
C TYR A 93 -30.05 7.81 24.22
N ALA A 94 -30.43 8.81 23.42
CA ALA A 94 -31.80 9.32 23.29
C ALA A 94 -32.58 8.51 22.26
#